data_AF-A0A9W6PZ10-F1
#
_entry.id   AF-A0A9W6PZ10-F1
#
_cell.length_a   1.000
_cell.length_b   1.000
_cell.length_c   1.000
_cell.angle_alpha   90.00
_cell.angle_beta   90.00
_cell.angle_gamma   90.00
#
_symmetry.space_group_name_H-M   'P 1'
#
loop_
_entity.id
_entity.type
_entity.pdbx_description
1 polymer ?
#
loop_
_entity_poly.entity_id
_entity_poly.type
_entity_poly.pdbx_seq_one_letter_code
_entity_poly.pdbx_strand_id
1 'polypeptide(L)'
;MTDMTEFRRAFNAFWKMPFPDRPRGKEFQDWAVLLLILDTHVAGYASRVNSGDMDPRDVPGVGDLLAELKSLRASLETIRPETERDKELAEEYRSYIASLEKMLYELWRLSCQ
;
A
#
# COMPACT_ATOMS: atom_id res chain seq x y z
N MET A 1 14.80 -22.64 0.40
CA MET A 1 14.86 -21.30 -0.21
C MET A 1 13.44 -20.82 -0.38
N THR A 2 13.06 -19.72 0.26
CA THR A 2 11.74 -19.12 0.14
C THR A 2 11.55 -18.56 -1.27
N ASP A 3 10.46 -18.92 -1.96
CA ASP A 3 10.19 -18.42 -3.31
C ASP A 3 9.70 -16.96 -3.25
N MET A 4 10.59 -16.04 -3.64
CA MET A 4 10.34 -14.59 -3.65
C MET A 4 9.79 -14.08 -5.00
N THR A 5 9.52 -14.96 -5.97
CA THR A 5 9.19 -14.55 -7.34
C THR A 5 7.95 -13.65 -7.41
N GLU A 6 6.86 -14.05 -6.75
CA GLU A 6 5.62 -13.26 -6.74
C GLU A 6 5.77 -11.96 -5.95
N PHE A 7 6.50 -11.98 -4.83
CA PHE A 7 6.82 -10.76 -4.08
C PHE A 7 7.60 -9.76 -4.95
N ARG A 8 8.67 -10.21 -5.62
CA ARG A 8 9.46 -9.33 -6.50
C ARG A 8 8.64 -8.76 -7.65
N ARG A 9 7.73 -9.56 -8.21
CA ARG A 9 6.80 -9.09 -9.25
C ARG A 9 5.87 -8.01 -8.70
N ALA A 10 5.27 -8.25 -7.52
CA ALA A 10 4.37 -7.28 -6.88
C ALA A 10 5.11 -5.99 -6.48
N PHE A 11 6.29 -6.11 -5.87
CA PHE A 11 7.15 -4.99 -5.52
C PHE A 11 7.50 -4.14 -6.75
N ASN A 12 7.96 -4.77 -7.84
CA ASN A 12 8.32 -4.04 -9.06
C ASN A 12 7.13 -3.37 -9.74
N ALA A 13 5.93 -3.93 -9.62
CA ALA A 13 4.70 -3.31 -10.12
C ALA A 13 4.35 -2.07 -9.28
N PHE A 14 4.38 -2.20 -7.95
CA PHE A 14 4.11 -1.11 -7.02
C PHE A 14 5.13 0.02 -7.12
N TRP A 15 6.43 -0.30 -7.12
CA TRP A 15 7.53 0.66 -7.15
C TRP A 15 7.53 1.60 -8.36
N LYS A 16 6.87 1.20 -9.46
CA LYS A 16 6.74 2.02 -10.67
C LYS A 16 5.53 2.95 -10.64
N MET A 17 4.64 2.82 -9.65
CA MET A 17 3.45 3.65 -9.55
C MET A 17 3.80 4.97 -8.84
N PRO A 18 3.47 6.13 -9.43
CA PRO A 18 3.55 7.38 -8.70
C PRO A 18 2.50 7.38 -7.57
N PHE A 19 2.82 8.02 -6.46
CA PHE A 19 1.81 8.33 -5.45
C PHE A 19 0.79 9.31 -6.07
N PRO A 20 -0.54 9.09 -5.91
CA PRO A 20 -1.55 9.95 -6.51
C PRO A 20 -1.46 11.41 -6.02
N ASP A 21 -1.90 12.35 -6.86
CA ASP A 21 -1.89 13.78 -6.52
C ASP A 21 -2.76 14.09 -5.30
N ARG A 22 -2.47 15.24 -4.65
CA ARG A 22 -3.19 15.69 -3.46
C ARG A 22 -4.67 16.04 -3.78
N PRO A 23 -5.65 15.43 -3.09
CA PRO A 23 -7.07 15.76 -3.26
C PRO A 23 -7.40 17.14 -2.66
N ARG A 24 -8.56 17.71 -3.02
CA ARG A 24 -8.95 19.07 -2.55
C ARG A 24 -9.78 19.05 -1.28
N GLY A 25 -10.72 18.12 -1.16
CA GLY A 25 -11.58 17.98 0.01
C GLY A 25 -10.78 17.62 1.27
N LYS A 26 -11.09 18.28 2.40
CA LYS A 26 -10.33 18.09 3.66
C LYS A 26 -10.36 16.64 4.12
N GLU A 27 -11.53 16.01 4.14
CA GLU A 27 -11.69 14.59 4.51
C GLU A 27 -10.81 13.68 3.64
N PHE A 28 -10.78 13.92 2.33
CA PHE A 28 -9.97 13.14 1.41
C PHE A 28 -8.48 13.41 1.57
N GLN A 29 -8.07 14.63 1.91
CA GLN A 29 -6.69 14.95 2.26
C GLN A 29 -6.25 14.24 3.54
N ASP A 30 -7.07 14.29 4.59
CA ASP A 30 -6.77 13.64 5.87
C ASP A 30 -6.63 12.13 5.65
N TRP A 31 -7.51 11.53 4.84
CA TRP A 31 -7.40 10.14 4.42
C TRP A 31 -6.12 9.84 3.62
N ALA A 32 -5.75 10.69 2.66
CA ALA A 32 -4.56 10.51 1.84
C ALA A 32 -3.26 10.60 2.66
N VAL A 33 -3.24 11.40 3.73
CA VAL A 33 -2.12 11.45 4.68
C VAL A 33 -1.97 10.13 5.44
N LEU A 34 -3.07 9.52 5.86
CA LEU A 34 -3.02 8.18 6.50
C LEU A 34 -2.43 7.14 5.55
N LEU A 35 -2.82 7.17 4.27
CA LEU A 35 -2.24 6.29 3.26
C LEU A 35 -0.74 6.52 3.11
N LEU A 36 -0.28 7.77 3.06
CA LEU A 36 1.14 8.10 2.90
C LEU A 36 2.00 7.58 4.07
N ILE A 37 1.49 7.66 5.30
CA ILE A 37 2.17 7.13 6.49
C ILE A 37 2.32 5.60 6.36
N LEU A 38 1.23 4.92 5.99
CA LEU A 38 1.21 3.48 5.82
C LEU A 38 2.13 3.03 4.67
N ASP A 39 2.07 3.71 3.53
CA ASP A 39 2.93 3.48 2.38
C ASP A 39 4.41 3.57 2.77
N THR A 40 4.80 4.64 3.48
CA THR A 40 6.20 4.85 3.88
C THR A 40 6.74 3.67 4.69
N HIS A 41 5.96 3.14 5.63
CA HIS A 41 6.35 1.96 6.41
C HIS A 41 6.47 0.71 5.53
N VAL A 42 5.45 0.45 4.72
CA VAL A 42 5.38 -0.76 3.89
C VAL A 42 6.47 -0.76 2.81
N ALA A 43 6.67 0.36 2.11
CA ALA A 43 7.72 0.52 1.11
C ALA A 43 9.11 0.35 1.72
N GLY A 44 9.34 0.87 2.93
CA GLY A 44 10.59 0.70 3.67
C GLY A 44 10.91 -0.77 3.95
N TYR A 45 9.96 -1.52 4.50
CA TYR A 45 10.13 -2.95 4.76
C TYR A 45 10.28 -3.76 3.47
N ALA A 46 9.41 -3.52 2.48
CA ALA A 46 9.44 -4.25 1.23
C ALA A 46 10.77 -4.04 0.47
N SER A 47 11.34 -2.83 0.51
CA SER A 47 12.65 -2.54 -0.08
C SER A 47 13.80 -3.30 0.60
N ARG A 48 13.80 -3.36 1.94
CA ARG A 48 14.80 -4.12 2.72
C ARG A 48 14.68 -5.63 2.48
N VAL A 49 13.46 -6.15 2.38
CA VAL A 49 13.25 -7.56 2.04
C VAL A 49 13.66 -7.86 0.60
N ASN A 50 13.35 -6.96 -0.36
CA ASN A 50 13.73 -7.14 -1.76
C ASN A 50 15.26 -7.13 -1.98
N SER A 51 15.98 -6.27 -1.24
CA SER A 51 17.45 -6.20 -1.26
C SER A 51 18.13 -7.35 -0.50
N GLY A 52 17.41 -8.06 0.38
CA GLY A 52 17.95 -9.10 1.24
C GLY A 52 18.53 -8.58 2.57
N ASP A 53 18.36 -7.30 2.86
CA ASP A 53 18.79 -6.64 4.11
C ASP A 53 17.84 -6.93 5.30
N MET A 54 16.76 -7.66 5.06
CA MET A 54 15.79 -8.11 6.06
C MET A 54 15.17 -9.44 5.63
N ASP A 55 15.10 -10.41 6.54
CA ASP A 55 14.30 -11.62 6.33
C ASP A 55 12.81 -11.27 6.41
N PRO A 56 11.94 -11.75 5.51
CA PRO A 56 10.50 -11.47 5.57
C PRO A 56 9.85 -11.77 6.94
N ARG A 57 10.38 -12.75 7.70
CA ARG A 57 9.88 -13.13 9.03
C ARG A 57 10.22 -12.11 10.11
N ASP A 58 11.21 -11.26 9.87
CA ASP A 58 11.62 -10.19 10.77
C ASP A 58 10.83 -8.89 10.55
N VAL A 59 9.93 -8.84 9.55
CA VAL A 59 9.07 -7.68 9.31
C VAL A 59 8.06 -7.55 10.45
N PRO A 60 8.11 -6.47 11.25
CA PRO A 60 7.24 -6.33 12.39
C PRO A 60 5.81 -5.99 11.94
N GLY A 61 4.82 -6.65 12.54
CA GLY A 61 3.41 -6.25 12.41
C GLY A 61 2.85 -6.29 10.99
N VAL A 62 3.42 -7.09 10.08
CA VAL A 62 2.97 -7.12 8.67
C VAL A 62 1.48 -7.51 8.51
N GLY A 63 0.96 -8.35 9.41
CA GLY A 63 -0.47 -8.65 9.48
C GLY A 63 -1.33 -7.45 9.89
N ASP A 64 -0.85 -6.65 10.84
CA ASP A 64 -1.52 -5.43 11.30
C ASP A 64 -1.53 -4.37 10.19
N LEU A 65 -0.39 -4.16 9.51
CA LEU A 65 -0.30 -3.28 8.35
C LEU A 65 -1.28 -3.68 7.24
N LEU A 66 -1.45 -4.99 7.00
CA LEU A 66 -2.41 -5.48 6.01
C LEU A 66 -3.86 -5.23 6.43
N ALA A 67 -4.17 -5.37 7.72
CA ALA A 67 -5.49 -5.05 8.26
C ALA A 67 -5.79 -3.54 8.20
N GLU A 68 -4.82 -2.70 8.56
CA GLU A 68 -4.88 -1.24 8.44
C GLU A 68 -5.13 -0.80 7.00
N LEU A 69 -4.41 -1.37 6.03
CA LEU A 69 -4.60 -1.05 4.62
C LEU A 69 -6.01 -1.40 4.13
N LYS A 70 -6.55 -2.56 4.54
CA LYS A 70 -7.92 -2.96 4.21
C LYS A 70 -8.96 -2.05 4.83
N SER A 71 -8.74 -1.62 6.08
CA SER A 71 -9.60 -0.64 6.75
C SER A 71 -9.58 0.70 6.00
N LEU A 72 -8.39 1.17 5.62
CA LEU A 72 -8.22 2.41 4.88
C LEU A 72 -8.88 2.34 3.50
N ARG A 73 -8.74 1.22 2.79
CA ARG A 73 -9.44 0.95 1.53
C ARG A 73 -10.96 1.03 1.71
N ALA A 74 -11.50 0.41 2.75
CA ALA A 74 -12.94 0.46 3.02
C ALA A 74 -13.42 1.90 3.30
N SER A 75 -12.62 2.70 4.01
CA SER A 75 -12.94 4.10 4.27
C SER A 75 -12.95 4.96 3.00
N LEU A 76 -12.14 4.65 1.99
CA LEU A 76 -12.17 5.36 0.70
C LEU A 76 -13.55 5.29 0.04
N GLU A 77 -14.25 4.16 0.17
CA GLU A 77 -15.59 3.99 -0.40
C GLU A 77 -16.66 4.83 0.31
N THR A 78 -16.33 5.40 1.47
CA THR A 78 -17.22 6.31 2.21
C THR A 78 -16.98 7.77 1.87
N ILE A 79 -15.80 8.10 1.31
CA ILE A 79 -15.45 9.46 0.90
C ILE A 79 -16.31 9.83 -0.30
N ARG A 80 -16.95 11.01 -0.22
CA ARG A 80 -17.74 11.56 -1.32
C ARG A 80 -16.90 12.62 -2.05
N PRO A 81 -16.44 12.35 -3.28
CA PRO A 81 -15.70 13.34 -4.06
C PRO A 81 -16.58 14.57 -4.33
N GLU A 82 -16.03 15.76 -4.04
CA GLU A 82 -16.75 17.02 -4.24
C GLU A 82 -16.59 17.57 -5.66
N THR A 83 -15.53 17.14 -6.37
CA THR A 83 -15.20 17.60 -7.72
C THR A 83 -14.97 16.42 -8.67
N GLU A 84 -15.08 16.65 -9.99
CA GLU A 84 -14.72 15.63 -10.98
C GLU A 84 -13.26 15.20 -10.86
N ARG A 85 -12.35 16.13 -10.55
CA ARG A 85 -10.94 15.78 -10.28
C ARG A 85 -10.80 14.88 -9.07
N ASP A 86 -11.55 15.10 -7.99
CA ASP A 86 -11.52 14.21 -6.82
C ASP A 86 -12.08 12.83 -7.16
N LYS A 87 -13.04 12.70 -8.10
CA LYS A 87 -13.52 11.38 -8.57
C LYS A 87 -12.44 10.63 -9.33
N GLU A 88 -11.73 11.31 -10.23
CA GLU A 88 -10.58 10.73 -10.95
C GLU A 88 -9.50 10.30 -9.96
N LEU A 89 -9.18 11.17 -8.98
CA LEU A 89 -8.20 10.85 -7.94
C LEU A 89 -8.64 9.65 -7.10
N ALA A 90 -9.92 9.49 -6.79
CA ALA A 90 -10.40 8.31 -6.08
C ALA A 90 -10.08 7.01 -6.85
N GLU A 91 -10.20 7.00 -8.18
CA GLU A 91 -9.79 5.83 -8.99
C GLU A 91 -8.28 5.62 -9.01
N GLU A 92 -7.48 6.70 -9.07
CA GLU A 92 -6.02 6.63 -8.95
C GLU A 92 -5.61 6.03 -7.59
N TYR A 93 -6.23 6.48 -6.50
CA TYR A 93 -6.01 5.96 -5.15
C TYR A 93 -6.47 4.50 -5.00
N ARG A 94 -7.59 4.10 -5.58
CA ARG A 94 -8.02 2.68 -5.61
C ARG A 94 -6.99 1.80 -6.28
N SER A 95 -6.47 2.23 -7.43
CA SER A 95 -5.46 1.49 -8.18
C SER A 95 -4.15 1.38 -7.40
N TYR A 96 -3.74 2.48 -6.78
CA TYR A 96 -2.54 2.54 -5.94
C TYR A 96 -2.65 1.59 -4.73
N ILE A 97 -3.77 1.66 -3.99
CA ILE A 97 -4.03 0.78 -2.84
C ILE A 97 -4.07 -0.69 -3.25
N ALA A 98 -4.70 -1.04 -4.38
CA ALA A 98 -4.75 -2.42 -4.83
C ALA A 98 -3.35 -2.99 -5.13
N SER A 99 -2.45 -2.16 -5.66
CA SER A 99 -1.05 -2.54 -5.91
C SER A 99 -0.26 -2.70 -4.60
N LEU A 100 -0.42 -1.74 -3.67
CA LEU A 100 0.16 -1.81 -2.33
C LEU A 100 -0.32 -3.04 -1.56
N GLU A 101 -1.62 -3.34 -1.62
CA GLU A 101 -2.25 -4.50 -0.96
C GLU A 101 -1.68 -5.81 -1.50
N LYS A 102 -1.49 -5.92 -2.82
CA LYS A 102 -0.89 -7.10 -3.43
C LYS A 102 0.55 -7.31 -2.96
N MET A 103 1.36 -6.25 -2.93
CA MET A 103 2.74 -6.33 -2.45
C MET A 103 2.80 -6.72 -0.96
N LEU A 104 1.98 -6.08 -0.13
CA LEU A 104 1.92 -6.33 1.30
C LEU A 104 1.40 -7.73 1.62
N TYR A 105 0.44 -8.25 0.85
CA TYR A 105 -0.02 -9.62 0.96
C TYR A 105 1.10 -10.63 0.68
N GLU A 106 1.90 -10.42 -0.37
CA GLU A 106 3.04 -11.30 -0.65
C GLU A 106 4.10 -11.21 0.45
N LEU A 107 4.33 -10.02 1.02
CA LEU A 107 5.23 -9.85 2.15
C LEU A 107 4.73 -10.62 3.40
N TRP A 108 3.45 -10.49 3.73
CA TRP A 108 2.80 -11.25 4.80
C TRP A 108 2.90 -12.76 4.55
N ARG A 109 2.62 -13.23 3.34
CA ARG A 109 2.74 -14.64 2.96
C ARG A 109 4.15 -15.16 3.21
N LEU A 110 5.18 -14.41 2.82
CA LEU A 110 6.59 -14.78 3.06
C LEU A 110 6.95 -14.81 4.55
N SER A 111 6.36 -13.91 5.35
CA SER A 111 6.59 -13.87 6.81
C SER A 111 5.99 -15.06 7.56
N CYS A 112 5.03 -15.76 6.97
CA CYS A 112 4.36 -16.92 7.58
C CYS A 112 4.99 -18.28 7.20
N GLN A 113 6.03 -18.31 6.35
CA GLN A 113 6.71 -19.53 5.88
C GLN A 113 7.92 -19.88 6.76
#